data_AF-A0A218XKF0-F1
#
_entry.id   AF-A0A218XKF0-F1
#
_cell.length_a   1.000
_cell.length_b   1.000
_cell.length_c   1.000
_cell.angle_alpha   90.00
_cell.angle_beta   90.00
_cell.angle_gamma   90.00
#
_symmetry.space_group_name_H-M   'P 1'
#
loop_
_entity.id
_entity.type
_entity.pdbx_description
1 polymer ?
#
loop_
_entity_poly.entity_id
_entity_poly.type
_entity_poly.pdbx_seq_one_letter_code
_entity_poly.pdbx_strand_id
1 'polypeptide(L)' 'MEINKKMILAAALLLCLVSSQIETAVPSAADCYDACTTACVQSNTRLMQRCERKCQIKCGPAGSRVSGKNLG' A
#
# COMPACT_ATOMS: atom_id res chain seq x y z
N MET A 1 -15.17 31.53 14.05
CA MET A 1 -15.27 30.18 14.62
C MET A 1 -14.08 30.02 15.55
N GLU A 2 -14.26 30.27 16.84
CA GLU A 2 -13.18 30.16 17.82
C GLU A 2 -12.88 28.67 18.02
N ILE A 3 -11.76 28.22 17.48
CA ILE A 3 -11.41 26.81 17.50
C ILE A 3 -10.86 26.48 18.89
N ASN A 4 -11.73 25.98 19.76
CA ASN A 4 -11.37 25.56 21.11
C ASN A 4 -10.30 24.45 21.05
N LYS A 5 -9.18 24.59 21.77
CA LYS A 5 -8.11 23.58 21.84
C LYS A 5 -8.64 22.17 22.18
N LYS A 6 -9.67 22.10 23.04
CA LYS A 6 -10.37 20.86 23.39
C LYS A 6 -11.10 20.22 22.19
N MET A 7 -11.67 21.05 21.33
CA MET A 7 -12.40 20.64 20.13
C MET A 7 -11.44 20.21 19.01
N ILE A 8 -10.27 20.85 18.90
CA ILE A 8 -9.16 20.38 18.04
C ILE A 8 -8.71 18.99 18.46
N LEU A 9 -8.46 18.79 19.76
CA LEU A 9 -8.05 17.49 20.30
C LEU A 9 -9.11 16.42 20.05
N ALA A 10 -10.39 16.73 20.27
CA ALA A 10 -11.49 15.81 19.99
C ALA A 10 -11.57 15.44 18.50
N ALA A 11 -11.46 16.41 17.60
CA ALA A 11 -11.47 16.20 16.16
C ALA A 11 -10.26 15.38 15.69
N ALA A 12 -9.07 15.63 16.24
CA ALA A 12 -7.86 14.88 15.95
C ALA A 12 -7.96 13.42 16.41
N LEU A 13 -8.47 13.18 17.63
CA LEU A 13 -8.75 11.84 18.15
C LEU A 13 -9.75 11.08 17.26
N LEU A 14 -10.85 11.74 16.87
CA LEU A 14 -11.84 11.18 15.94
C LEU A 14 -11.21 10.82 14.58
N LEU A 15 -10.39 11.70 14.01
CA LEU A 15 -9.70 11.44 12.75
C LEU A 15 -8.73 10.26 12.87
N CYS A 16 -7.98 10.16 13.96
CA CYS A 16 -7.08 9.04 14.23
C CYS A 16 -7.84 7.72 14.35
N LEU A 17 -8.99 7.70 15.02
CA LEU A 17 -9.83 6.51 15.15
C LEU A 17 -10.39 6.07 13.79
N VAL A 18 -10.89 6.99 12.98
CA VAL A 18 -11.36 6.70 11.61
C VAL A 18 -10.21 6.20 10.72
N SER A 19 -9.01 6.77 10.87
CA SER A 19 -7.79 6.34 10.17
C SER A 19 -7.22 5.02 10.70
N SER A 20 -7.69 4.53 11.85
CA SER A 20 -7.31 3.21 12.37
C SER A 20 -8.25 2.12 11.85
N GLN A 21 -9.49 2.51 11.51
CA GLN A 21 -10.53 1.66 10.93
C GLN A 21 -10.42 1.54 9.40
N ILE A 22 -9.43 2.17 8.76
CA ILE A 22 -8.95 1.69 7.46
C ILE A 22 -8.25 0.36 7.72
N GLU A 23 -9.06 -0.68 7.94
CA GLU A 23 -8.73 -2.01 7.45
C GLU A 23 -8.15 -1.78 6.08
N THR A 24 -6.88 -2.13 5.93
CA THR A 24 -6.21 -2.17 4.65
C THR A 24 -7.19 -2.81 3.69
N ALA A 25 -7.82 -2.00 2.83
CA ALA A 25 -8.53 -2.51 1.69
C ALA A 25 -7.48 -3.38 1.03
N VAL A 26 -7.59 -4.70 1.21
CA VAL A 26 -6.57 -5.64 0.76
C VAL A 26 -6.50 -5.31 -0.71
N PRO A 27 -5.41 -4.67 -1.20
CA PRO A 27 -5.39 -4.28 -2.59
C PRO A 27 -5.61 -5.58 -3.32
N SER A 28 -6.64 -5.63 -4.18
CA SER A 28 -6.87 -6.82 -4.97
C SER A 28 -5.54 -7.20 -5.60
N ALA A 29 -5.26 -8.47 -5.80
CA ALA A 29 -4.01 -8.88 -6.46
C ALA A 29 -3.83 -8.12 -7.79
N ALA A 30 -4.94 -7.70 -8.42
CA ALA A 30 -5.00 -6.78 -9.54
C ALA A 30 -4.45 -5.37 -9.23
N ASP A 31 -4.92 -4.70 -8.16
CA ASP A 31 -4.45 -3.36 -7.76
C ASP A 31 -2.96 -3.36 -7.37
N CYS A 32 -2.51 -4.43 -6.69
CA CYS A 32 -1.09 -4.61 -6.37
C CYS A 32 -0.25 -4.78 -7.65
N TYR A 33 -0.73 -5.60 -8.59
CA TYR A 33 0.00 -5.90 -9.81
C TYR A 33 0.08 -4.67 -10.73
N ASP A 34 -1.02 -3.92 -10.88
CA ASP A 34 -1.09 -2.71 -11.68
C ASP A 34 -0.19 -1.59 -11.13
N ALA A 35 -0.26 -1.35 -9.82
CA ALA A 35 0.63 -0.38 -9.16
C ALA A 35 2.11 -0.80 -9.27
N CYS A 36 2.40 -2.10 -9.21
CA CYS A 36 3.77 -2.60 -9.34
C CYS A 36 4.30 -2.49 -10.77
N THR A 37 3.50 -2.81 -11.77
CA THR A 37 3.89 -2.75 -13.19
C THR A 37 3.99 -1.32 -13.71
N THR A 38 3.25 -0.37 -13.14
CA THR A 38 3.43 1.07 -13.38
C THR A 38 4.86 1.53 -13.05
N ALA A 39 5.52 0.91 -12.05
CA ALA A 39 6.91 1.19 -11.71
C ALA A 39 7.93 0.44 -12.61
N CYS A 40 7.47 -0.41 -13.54
CA CYS A 40 8.32 -1.20 -14.44
C CYS A 40 8.58 -0.53 -15.80
N VAL A 41 8.15 0.72 -16.01
CA VAL A 41 8.35 1.46 -17.26
C VAL A 41 9.84 1.71 -17.49
N GLN A 42 10.46 0.88 -18.33
CA GLN A 42 11.87 0.95 -18.69
C GLN A 42 12.07 0.57 -20.16
N SER A 43 12.94 1.30 -20.86
CA SER A 43 13.23 1.09 -22.29
C SER A 43 13.94 -0.23 -22.61
N ASN A 44 14.54 -0.86 -21.60
CA ASN A 44 15.19 -2.17 -21.73
C ASN A 44 14.21 -3.31 -21.43
N THR A 45 13.80 -4.03 -22.47
CA THR A 45 12.80 -5.12 -22.41
C THR A 45 13.17 -6.24 -21.43
N ARG A 46 14.46 -6.55 -21.27
CA ARG A 46 14.94 -7.57 -20.32
C ARG A 46 14.75 -7.16 -18.86
N LEU A 47 14.90 -5.86 -18.56
CA LEU A 47 14.66 -5.33 -17.21
C LEU A 47 13.16 -5.22 -16.91
N MET A 48 12.36 -4.85 -17.91
CA MET A 48 10.90 -4.82 -17.81
C MET A 48 10.34 -6.20 -17.43
N GLN A 49 10.71 -7.26 -18.15
CA GLN A 49 10.28 -8.64 -17.84
C GLN A 49 10.72 -9.12 -16.44
N ARG A 50 11.89 -8.68 -15.98
CA ARG A 50 12.37 -9.00 -14.63
C ARG A 50 11.53 -8.30 -13.55
N CYS A 51 11.13 -7.06 -13.82
CA CYS A 51 10.27 -6.28 -12.94
C CYS A 51 8.86 -6.89 -12.87
N GLU A 52 8.27 -7.26 -14.00
CA GLU A 52 6.97 -7.94 -14.05
C GLU A 52 6.96 -9.27 -13.27
N ARG A 53 8.02 -10.08 -13.38
CA ARG A 53 8.17 -11.32 -12.60
C ARG A 53 8.23 -11.03 -11.09
N LYS A 54 8.87 -9.93 -10.67
CA LYS A 54 8.87 -9.50 -9.26
C LYS A 54 7.47 -9.08 -8.80
N CYS A 55 6.71 -8.40 -9.66
CA CYS A 55 5.33 -8.03 -9.38
C CYS A 55 4.43 -9.27 -9.20
N GLN A 56 4.60 -10.29 -10.03
CA GLN A 56 3.90 -11.57 -9.87
C GLN A 56 4.24 -12.26 -8.54
N ILE A 57 5.50 -12.24 -8.11
CA ILE A 57 5.90 -12.83 -6.83
C ILE A 57 5.35 -12.00 -5.66
N LYS A 58 5.40 -10.67 -5.74
CA LYS A 58 4.96 -9.75 -4.69
C LYS A 58 3.44 -9.76 -4.51
N CYS A 59 2.69 -9.80 -5.60
CA CYS A 59 1.24 -9.64 -5.62
C CYS A 59 0.48 -10.97 -5.81
N GLY A 60 1.17 -12.03 -6.24
CA GLY A 60 0.58 -13.38 -6.31
C GLY A 60 0.50 -14.06 -4.94
N PRO A 61 -0.22 -15.18 -4.83
CA PRO A 61 -0.42 -15.91 -3.57
C PRO A 61 0.88 -16.42 -2.91
N ALA A 62 2.02 -16.37 -3.63
CA ALA A 62 3.34 -16.65 -3.09
C ALA A 62 3.94 -15.49 -2.27
N GLY A 63 3.53 -14.23 -2.52
CA GLY A 63 4.05 -13.02 -1.89
C GLY A 63 3.50 -12.72 -0.50
N SER A 64 2.30 -13.21 -0.21
CA SER A 64 1.66 -13.09 1.11
C SER A 64 2.43 -13.81 2.23
N ARG A 65 3.33 -14.75 1.88
CA ARG A 65 4.29 -15.38 2.83
C ARG A 65 5.61 -14.63 2.98
N VAL A 66 5.90 -13.67 2.11
CA VAL A 66 7.15 -12.86 2.13
C VAL A 66 6.91 -11.48 2.73
N SER A 67 5.68 -10.94 2.64
CA SER A 67 5.32 -9.63 3.23
C SER A 67 5.29 -9.58 4.76
N GLY A 68 5.52 -10.72 5.44
CA GLY A 68 5.68 -10.80 6.90
C GLY A 68 7.14 -10.76 7.39
N LYS A 69 8.11 -10.41 6.53
CA LYS A 69 9.51 -10.24 6.93
C LYS A 69 10.02 -8.92 6.39
N ASN A 70 10.48 -8.05 7.29
CA ASN A 70 11.04 -6.71 7.08
C ASN A 70 10.05 -5.53 7.17
N LEU A 71 9.37 -5.44 8.32
CA LEU A 71 9.37 -4.19 9.07
C LEU A 71 10.26 -4.41 10.30
N GLY A 72 11.48 -3.86 10.23
CA GLY A 72 12.53 -3.90 11.24
C GLY A 72 13.66 -3.01 10.78
#